data_AF-A0A1G4YTQ2-F1
#
_entry.id   AF-A0A1G4YTQ2-F1
#
_cell.length_a   1.000
_cell.length_b   1.000
_cell.length_c   1.000
_cell.angle_alpha   90.00
_cell.angle_beta   90.00
_cell.angle_gamma   90.00
#
_symmetry.space_group_name_H-M   'P 1'
#
loop_
_entity.id
_entity.type
_entity.pdbx_description
1 polymer ?
#
loop_
_entity_poly.entity_id
_entity_poly.type
_entity_poly.pdbx_seq_one_letter_code
_entity_poly.pdbx_strand_id
1 'polypeptide(L)'
;MTTTLTVAAPAVDLDAALLPGPTALHHRLQERLAAAAAQPGCLVVVGLLRKDTGWPLAAGALTTVTALLAGALRGEDWLAREDHTEFGVLVTGSPADADTVAERLTGVVTGAVTGLHACAGVATLEDGLTAHEVTRRALLCLDAARHRGPNAVVHYSGTR
;
A
#
# COMPACT_ATOMS: atom_id res chain seq x y z
N MET A 1 33.18 30.47 26.66
CA MET A 1 32.37 29.30 27.02
C MET A 1 31.22 29.24 26.04
N THR A 2 31.31 28.35 25.05
CA THR A 2 30.37 28.29 23.93
C THR A 2 29.41 27.13 24.17
N THR A 3 28.13 27.44 24.42
CA THR A 3 27.08 26.44 24.60
C THR A 3 26.55 26.04 23.22
N THR A 4 26.82 24.81 22.80
CA THR A 4 26.22 24.20 21.61
C THR A 4 24.76 23.87 21.86
N LEU A 5 23.87 24.44 21.05
CA LEU A 5 22.45 24.07 20.97
C LEU A 5 22.32 22.74 20.22
N THR A 6 21.80 21.72 20.90
CA THR A 6 21.33 20.48 20.28
C THR A 6 20.04 20.76 19.52
N VAL A 7 20.06 20.62 18.19
CA VAL A 7 18.85 20.57 17.36
C VAL A 7 18.14 19.26 17.66
N ALA A 8 16.92 19.34 18.19
CA ALA A 8 16.02 18.22 18.31
C ALA A 8 15.58 17.77 16.90
N ALA A 9 15.68 16.46 16.63
CA ALA A 9 15.12 15.85 15.43
C ALA A 9 13.61 16.10 15.37
N PRO A 10 13.01 16.24 14.17
CA PRO A 10 11.57 16.44 14.06
C PRO A 10 10.84 15.26 14.70
N ALA A 11 9.95 15.56 15.63
CA ALA A 11 8.99 14.59 16.15
C ALA A 11 8.19 14.07 14.97
N VAL A 12 8.22 12.74 14.76
CA VAL A 12 7.33 12.07 13.80
C VAL A 12 5.91 12.34 14.30
N ASP A 13 5.17 13.10 13.51
CA ASP A 13 3.79 13.48 13.79
C ASP A 13 2.96 12.22 14.09
N LEU A 14 2.27 12.19 15.22
CA LEU A 14 1.36 11.09 15.56
C LEU A 14 0.16 11.05 14.60
N ASP A 15 -0.11 12.12 13.84
CA ASP A 15 -1.07 12.10 12.74
C ASP A 15 -0.58 11.29 11.52
N ALA A 16 0.74 11.11 11.36
CA ALA A 16 1.29 10.14 10.41
C ALA A 16 0.99 8.68 10.81
N ALA A 17 0.56 8.43 12.05
CA ALA A 17 0.12 7.11 12.52
C ALA A 17 -1.33 6.77 12.10
N LEU A 18 -2.15 7.75 11.69
CA LEU A 18 -3.52 7.54 11.24
C LEU A 18 -3.59 7.73 9.73
N LEU A 19 -3.15 6.69 9.00
CA LEU A 19 -3.42 6.61 7.58
C LEU A 19 -4.92 6.77 7.30
N PRO A 20 -5.31 7.43 6.19
CA PRO A 20 -6.70 7.48 5.76
C PRO A 20 -7.30 6.06 5.72
N GLY A 21 -8.50 5.91 6.25
CA GLY A 21 -9.16 4.62 6.34
C GLY A 21 -9.84 4.17 5.03
N PRO A 22 -10.56 3.03 5.05
CA PRO A 22 -11.11 2.40 3.84
C PRO A 22 -12.15 3.28 3.13
N THR A 23 -12.95 4.06 3.89
CA THR A 23 -13.88 5.04 3.32
C THR A 23 -13.18 6.13 2.53
N ALA A 24 -12.04 6.63 3.03
CA ALA A 24 -11.25 7.65 2.35
C ALA A 24 -10.57 7.07 1.10
N LEU A 25 -10.07 5.83 1.17
CA LEU A 25 -9.55 5.11 0.02
C LEU A 25 -10.63 4.92 -1.06
N HIS A 26 -11.85 4.54 -0.66
CA HIS A 26 -12.97 4.40 -1.59
C HIS A 26 -13.31 5.72 -2.28
N HIS A 27 -13.41 6.82 -1.52
CA HIS A 27 -13.66 8.15 -2.08
C HIS A 27 -12.58 8.55 -3.08
N ARG A 28 -11.30 8.36 -2.69
CA ARG A 28 -10.15 8.70 -3.55
C ARG A 28 -10.12 7.85 -4.82
N LEU A 29 -10.51 6.57 -4.74
CA LEU A 29 -10.68 5.70 -5.90
C LEU A 29 -11.77 6.22 -6.84
N GLN A 30 -12.91 6.68 -6.32
CA GLN A 30 -13.98 7.27 -7.14
C GLN A 30 -13.49 8.51 -7.90
N GLU A 31 -12.75 9.40 -7.22
CA GLU A 31 -12.14 10.56 -7.86
C GLU A 31 -11.16 10.15 -8.97
N ARG A 32 -10.28 9.18 -8.71
CA ARG A 32 -9.31 8.70 -9.71
C ARG A 32 -9.98 8.01 -10.89
N LEU A 33 -11.03 7.23 -10.67
CA LEU A 33 -11.80 6.56 -11.72
C LEU A 33 -12.50 7.56 -12.64
N ALA A 34 -13.04 8.65 -12.10
CA ALA A 34 -13.62 9.73 -12.91
C ALA A 34 -12.60 10.40 -13.85
N ALA A 35 -11.31 10.30 -13.54
CA ALA A 35 -10.20 10.84 -14.34
C ALA A 35 -9.42 9.77 -15.13
N ALA A 36 -9.78 8.48 -15.05
CA ALA A 36 -8.94 7.37 -15.51
C ALA A 36 -8.59 7.42 -17.00
N ALA A 37 -9.48 7.95 -17.85
CA ALA A 37 -9.23 8.11 -19.28
C ALA A 37 -8.12 9.13 -19.60
N ALA A 38 -8.00 10.19 -18.78
CA ALA A 38 -6.98 11.22 -18.93
C ALA A 38 -5.72 10.94 -18.09
N GLN A 39 -5.89 10.22 -16.97
CA GLN A 39 -4.84 9.93 -16.02
C GLN A 39 -4.91 8.45 -15.61
N PRO A 40 -4.25 7.56 -16.37
CA PRO A 40 -4.16 6.15 -16.03
C PRO A 40 -3.57 5.93 -14.63
N GLY A 41 -4.01 4.86 -13.98
CA GLY A 41 -3.49 4.48 -12.68
C GLY A 41 -3.91 3.09 -12.26
N CYS A 42 -3.38 2.65 -11.13
CA CYS A 42 -3.66 1.34 -10.53
C CYS A 42 -3.90 1.48 -9.03
N LEU A 43 -4.69 0.56 -8.49
CA LEU A 43 -4.73 0.27 -7.07
C LEU A 43 -3.77 -0.90 -6.80
N VAL A 44 -2.80 -0.68 -5.92
CA VAL A 44 -1.96 -1.72 -5.35
C VAL A 44 -2.42 -1.94 -3.92
N VAL A 45 -2.82 -3.16 -3.55
CA VAL A 45 -3.08 -3.52 -2.15
C VAL A 45 -1.93 -4.37 -1.66
N VAL A 46 -1.21 -3.86 -0.66
CA VAL A 46 -0.12 -4.56 0.02
C VAL A 46 -0.67 -5.25 1.25
N GLY A 47 -0.56 -6.57 1.29
CA GLY A 47 -0.97 -7.39 2.43
C GLY A 47 0.24 -7.90 3.21
N LEU A 48 0.18 -7.76 4.54
CA LEU A 48 1.20 -8.29 5.43
C LEU A 48 1.01 -9.80 5.61
N LEU A 49 2.14 -10.50 5.65
CA LEU A 49 2.26 -11.94 5.84
C LEU A 49 3.14 -12.20 7.04
N ARG A 50 2.71 -13.09 7.92
CA ARG A 50 3.53 -13.54 9.05
C ARG A 50 3.39 -15.03 9.24
N LYS A 51 4.52 -15.68 9.53
CA LYS A 51 4.57 -17.12 9.77
C LYS A 51 4.03 -17.50 11.16
N ASP A 52 4.20 -16.62 12.14
CA ASP A 52 3.60 -16.79 13.45
C ASP A 52 2.15 -16.28 13.47
N THR A 53 1.30 -16.92 14.27
CA THR A 53 -0.13 -16.60 14.42
C THR A 53 -0.38 -15.43 15.37
N GLY A 54 0.65 -14.67 15.76
CA GLY A 54 0.58 -13.72 16.88
C GLY A 54 -0.15 -12.41 16.56
N TRP A 55 -1.29 -12.46 15.85
CA TRP A 55 -2.07 -11.30 15.44
C TRP A 55 -2.90 -10.80 16.63
N PRO A 56 -3.10 -9.48 16.79
CA PRO A 56 -2.66 -8.38 15.91
C PRO A 56 -1.15 -8.08 15.99
N LEU A 57 -0.62 -7.37 14.99
CA LEU A 57 0.77 -6.88 15.03
C LEU A 57 0.96 -5.91 16.20
N ALA A 58 2.13 -5.98 16.84
CA ALA A 58 2.53 -4.98 17.83
C ALA A 58 2.53 -3.58 17.19
N ALA A 59 2.05 -2.57 17.93
CA ALA A 59 1.92 -1.21 17.41
C ALA A 59 3.22 -0.67 16.79
N GLY A 60 4.37 -0.92 17.40
CA GLY A 60 5.68 -0.50 16.87
C GLY A 60 6.05 -1.16 15.54
N ALA A 61 5.69 -2.43 15.33
CA ALA A 61 5.90 -3.09 14.04
C ALA A 61 5.02 -2.46 12.96
N LEU A 62 3.78 -2.11 13.30
CA LEU A 62 2.88 -1.47 12.38
C LEU A 62 3.30 -0.05 12.00
N THR A 63 3.73 0.75 12.98
CA THR A 63 4.32 2.07 12.75
C THR A 63 5.54 1.98 11.83
N THR A 64 6.39 0.98 12.05
CA THR A 64 7.58 0.74 11.21
C THR A 64 7.18 0.45 9.75
N VAL A 65 6.22 -0.45 9.54
CA VAL A 65 5.70 -0.77 8.21
C VAL A 65 5.11 0.46 7.53
N THR A 66 4.24 1.21 8.22
CA THR A 66 3.64 2.43 7.67
C THR A 66 4.72 3.43 7.23
N ALA A 67 5.74 3.65 8.05
CA ALA A 67 6.83 4.56 7.72
C ALA A 67 7.64 4.09 6.49
N LEU A 68 7.90 2.79 6.37
CA LEU A 68 8.62 2.22 5.22
C LEU A 68 7.82 2.33 3.93
N LEU A 69 6.52 2.03 3.97
CA LEU A 69 5.64 2.17 2.82
C LEU A 69 5.58 3.64 2.39
N ALA A 70 5.32 4.57 3.32
CA ALA A 70 5.26 6.00 3.03
C ALA A 70 6.58 6.52 2.43
N GLY A 71 7.73 6.10 2.97
CA GLY A 71 9.05 6.50 2.45
C GLY A 71 9.41 5.90 1.09
N ALA A 72 8.74 4.83 0.66
CA ALA A 72 8.95 4.18 -0.64
C ALA A 72 8.04 4.73 -1.75
N LEU A 73 7.05 5.55 -1.41
CA LEU A 73 6.17 6.22 -2.37
C LEU A 73 6.87 7.42 -3.03
N ARG A 74 6.42 7.76 -4.24
CA ARG A 74 6.98 8.87 -5.01
C ARG A 74 5.88 9.72 -5.64
N GLY A 75 6.18 11.00 -5.84
CA GLY A 75 5.29 11.91 -6.56
C GLY A 75 3.89 11.94 -5.98
N GLU A 76 2.91 11.63 -6.81
CA GLU A 76 1.47 11.69 -6.50
C GLU A 76 0.89 10.35 -6.01
N ASP A 77 1.76 9.38 -5.66
CA ASP A 77 1.34 8.12 -5.06
C ASP A 77 0.69 8.39 -3.70
N TRP A 78 -0.44 7.73 -3.44
CA TRP A 78 -1.23 8.00 -2.24
C TRP A 78 -1.49 6.74 -1.43
N LEU A 79 -1.16 6.79 -0.13
CA LEU A 79 -1.24 5.68 0.83
C LEU A 79 -2.48 5.78 1.71
N ALA A 80 -3.16 4.65 1.90
CA ALA A 80 -4.23 4.49 2.86
C ALA A 80 -4.16 3.14 3.57
N ARG A 81 -4.86 3.06 4.69
CA ARG A 81 -5.14 1.81 5.38
C ARG A 81 -6.43 1.20 4.82
N GLU A 82 -6.31 -0.02 4.30
CA GLU A 82 -7.44 -0.77 3.74
C GLU A 82 -8.04 -1.73 4.79
N ASP A 83 -7.18 -2.41 5.56
CA ASP A 83 -7.60 -3.25 6.68
C ASP A 83 -6.47 -3.37 7.72
N HIS A 84 -6.68 -4.12 8.80
CA HIS A 84 -5.75 -4.38 9.89
C HIS A 84 -4.39 -4.93 9.42
N THR A 85 -4.33 -5.55 8.25
CA THR A 85 -3.06 -6.08 7.68
C THR A 85 -2.80 -5.59 6.26
N GLU A 86 -3.58 -4.62 5.77
CA GLU A 86 -3.66 -4.30 4.35
C GLU A 86 -3.58 -2.78 4.12
N PHE A 87 -2.81 -2.39 3.11
CA PHE A 87 -2.55 -1.00 2.75
C PHE A 87 -2.90 -0.80 1.28
N GLY A 88 -3.74 0.20 1.00
CA GLY A 88 -4.06 0.60 -0.36
C GLY A 88 -3.12 1.70 -0.83
N VAL A 89 -2.57 1.54 -2.03
CA VAL A 89 -1.73 2.54 -2.70
C VAL A 89 -2.32 2.85 -4.06
N LEU A 90 -2.63 4.11 -4.29
CA LEU A 90 -3.04 4.61 -5.60
C LEU A 90 -1.81 5.11 -6.34
N VAL A 91 -1.49 4.45 -7.45
CA VAL A 91 -0.33 4.72 -8.28
C VAL A 91 -0.79 5.33 -9.59
N THR A 92 -0.14 6.40 -10.03
CA THR A 92 -0.36 6.98 -11.35
C THR A 92 0.55 6.31 -12.37
N GLY A 93 0.06 6.08 -13.59
CA GLY A 93 0.86 5.56 -14.69
C GLY A 93 0.33 4.26 -15.26
N SER A 94 1.20 3.55 -15.96
CA SER A 94 0.88 2.29 -16.60
C SER A 94 0.79 1.14 -15.60
N PRO A 95 0.15 0.01 -15.95
CA PRO A 95 0.18 -1.18 -15.10
C PRO A 95 1.58 -1.70 -14.77
N ALA A 96 2.55 -1.57 -15.70
CA ALA A 96 3.93 -1.96 -15.45
C ALA A 96 4.62 -1.07 -14.41
N ASP A 97 4.27 0.22 -14.35
CA ASP A 97 4.73 1.12 -13.29
C ASP A 97 4.18 0.66 -11.94
N ALA A 98 2.91 0.27 -11.89
CA ALA A 98 2.27 -0.23 -10.68
C ALA A 98 2.90 -1.53 -10.17
N ASP A 99 3.25 -2.47 -11.05
CA ASP A 99 3.99 -3.68 -10.67
C ASP A 99 5.36 -3.33 -10.07
N THR A 100 6.08 -2.38 -10.69
CA THR A 100 7.37 -1.89 -10.15
C THR A 100 7.21 -1.25 -8.77
N VAL A 101 6.12 -0.50 -8.55
CA VAL A 101 5.79 0.05 -7.23
C VAL A 101 5.45 -1.09 -6.25
N ALA A 102 4.64 -2.06 -6.64
CA ALA A 102 4.26 -3.19 -5.79
C ALA A 102 5.47 -4.04 -5.35
N GLU A 103 6.40 -4.32 -6.27
CA GLU A 103 7.66 -5.01 -5.96
C GLU A 103 8.51 -4.21 -4.97
N ARG A 104 8.64 -2.89 -5.19
CA ARG A 104 9.37 -2.01 -4.28
C ARG A 104 8.73 -2.01 -2.88
N LEU A 105 7.41 -1.88 -2.80
CA LEU A 105 6.67 -1.81 -1.52
C LEU A 105 6.76 -3.12 -0.74
N THR A 106 6.59 -4.26 -1.41
CA THR A 106 6.73 -5.56 -0.75
C THR A 106 8.17 -5.82 -0.30
N GLY A 107 9.15 -5.39 -1.10
CA GLY A 107 10.58 -5.47 -0.78
C GLY A 107 11.00 -4.69 0.45
N VAL A 108 10.51 -3.44 0.64
CA VAL A 108 10.88 -2.64 1.83
C VAL A 108 10.27 -3.17 3.13
N VAL A 109 9.17 -3.92 3.07
CA VAL A 109 8.53 -4.52 4.26
C VAL A 109 9.21 -5.84 4.65
N THR A 110 9.59 -6.65 3.67
CA THR A 110 10.18 -7.97 3.92
C THR A 110 11.50 -7.87 4.68
N GLY A 111 11.52 -8.42 5.89
CA GLY A 111 12.71 -8.44 6.76
C GLY A 111 12.93 -7.17 7.58
N ALA A 112 12.10 -6.13 7.42
CA ALA A 112 12.15 -4.94 8.26
C ALA A 112 11.72 -5.22 9.71
N VAL A 113 10.81 -6.16 9.88
CA VAL A 113 10.42 -6.74 11.17
C VAL A 113 10.62 -8.25 11.06
N THR A 114 11.32 -8.84 12.04
CA THR A 114 11.63 -10.28 12.03
C THR A 114 10.36 -11.11 11.83
N GLY A 115 10.37 -11.99 10.82
CA GLY A 115 9.25 -12.88 10.50
C GLY A 115 8.08 -12.23 9.76
N LEU A 116 8.16 -10.92 9.47
CA LEU A 116 7.17 -10.20 8.69
C LEU A 116 7.60 -10.11 7.22
N HIS A 117 6.65 -10.40 6.35
CA HIS A 117 6.76 -10.31 4.90
C HIS A 117 5.57 -9.54 4.34
N ALA A 118 5.62 -9.21 3.06
CA ALA A 118 4.50 -8.65 2.33
C ALA A 118 4.31 -9.33 0.97
N CYS A 119 3.11 -9.20 0.44
CA CYS A 119 2.75 -9.54 -0.93
C CYS A 119 1.76 -8.48 -1.44
N ALA A 120 1.48 -8.45 -2.74
CA ALA A 120 0.60 -7.43 -3.30
C ALA A 120 -0.34 -7.96 -4.38
N GLY A 121 -1.56 -7.42 -4.40
CA GLY A 121 -2.51 -7.52 -5.50
C GLY A 121 -2.63 -6.18 -6.22
N VAL A 122 -2.67 -6.20 -7.55
CA VAL A 122 -2.74 -5.01 -8.39
C VAL A 122 -4.00 -5.05 -9.25
N ALA A 123 -4.71 -3.92 -9.36
CA ALA A 123 -5.82 -3.75 -10.29
C ALA A 123 -5.74 -2.39 -11.00
N THR A 124 -5.87 -2.40 -12.32
CA THR A 124 -5.91 -1.19 -13.14
C THR A 124 -7.20 -0.41 -12.93
N LEU A 125 -7.13 0.92 -12.91
CA LEU A 125 -8.30 1.78 -12.97
C LEU A 125 -8.72 1.91 -14.43
N GLU A 126 -9.89 1.38 -14.77
CA GLU A 126 -10.44 1.38 -16.11
C GLU A 126 -11.76 2.15 -16.14
N ASP A 127 -12.06 2.76 -17.29
CA ASP A 127 -13.32 3.48 -17.48
C ASP A 127 -14.54 2.57 -17.24
N GLY A 128 -15.56 3.15 -16.62
CA GLY A 128 -16.79 2.47 -16.21
C GLY A 128 -16.62 1.42 -15.11
N LEU A 129 -15.45 1.23 -14.49
CA LEU A 129 -15.35 0.43 -13.26
C LEU A 129 -15.82 1.25 -12.06
N THR A 130 -16.36 0.57 -11.05
CA THR A 130 -16.64 1.19 -9.75
C THR A 130 -15.44 1.02 -8.83
N ALA A 131 -15.31 1.91 -7.85
CA ALA A 131 -14.28 1.78 -6.81
C ALA A 131 -14.38 0.43 -6.09
N HIS A 132 -15.59 -0.08 -5.86
CA HIS A 132 -15.81 -1.40 -5.26
C HIS A 132 -15.25 -2.54 -6.12
N GLU A 133 -15.47 -2.51 -7.44
CA GLU A 133 -14.95 -3.55 -8.33
C GLU A 133 -13.42 -3.50 -8.46
N VAL A 134 -12.81 -2.30 -8.49
CA VAL A 134 -11.34 -2.16 -8.47
C VAL A 134 -10.76 -2.74 -7.18
N THR A 135 -11.31 -2.39 -6.02
CA THR A 135 -10.90 -2.96 -4.73
C THR A 135 -11.06 -4.47 -4.71
N ARG A 136 -12.22 -5.00 -5.15
CA ARG A 136 -12.47 -6.44 -5.23
C ARG A 136 -11.41 -7.15 -6.08
N ARG A 137 -11.09 -6.62 -7.26
CA ARG A 137 -10.06 -7.20 -8.15
C ARG A 137 -8.67 -7.21 -7.50
N ALA A 138 -8.29 -6.11 -6.86
CA ALA A 138 -7.00 -6.02 -6.18
C ALA A 138 -6.91 -7.01 -5.01
N LEU A 139 -7.98 -7.15 -4.21
CA LEU A 139 -8.04 -8.11 -3.11
C LEU A 139 -8.04 -9.57 -3.56
N LEU A 140 -8.73 -9.89 -4.67
CA LEU A 140 -8.65 -11.23 -5.29
C LEU A 140 -7.22 -11.57 -5.71
N CYS A 141 -6.52 -10.62 -6.31
CA CYS A 141 -5.12 -10.80 -6.67
C CYS A 141 -4.21 -10.88 -5.44
N LEU A 142 -4.50 -10.12 -4.39
CA LEU A 142 -3.77 -10.21 -3.13
C LEU A 142 -3.91 -11.62 -2.54
N ASP A 143 -5.12 -12.19 -2.50
CA ASP A 143 -5.33 -13.56 -2.04
C ASP A 143 -4.51 -14.57 -2.86
N ALA A 144 -4.51 -14.43 -4.20
CA ALA A 144 -3.65 -15.25 -5.06
C ALA A 144 -2.14 -15.03 -4.76
N ALA A 145 -1.72 -13.81 -4.43
CA ALA A 145 -0.34 -13.51 -4.05
C ALA A 145 0.03 -14.16 -2.71
N ARG A 146 -0.89 -14.16 -1.73
CA ARG A 146 -0.70 -14.83 -0.43
C ARG A 146 -0.42 -16.32 -0.59
N HIS A 147 -1.09 -16.98 -1.55
CA HIS A 147 -0.84 -18.39 -1.88
C HIS A 147 0.54 -18.63 -2.52
N ARG A 148 1.10 -17.65 -3.23
CA ARG A 148 2.46 -17.71 -3.81
C ARG A 148 3.54 -17.42 -2.77
N GLY A 149 3.22 -16.64 -1.74
CA GLY A 149 4.07 -16.39 -0.58
C GLY A 149 4.76 -15.01 -0.58
N PRO A 150 5.82 -14.85 0.23
CA PRO A 150 6.52 -13.58 0.40
C PRO A 150 6.99 -12.95 -0.91
N ASN A 151 6.85 -11.63 -1.01
CA ASN A 151 7.21 -10.79 -2.17
C ASN A 151 6.47 -11.13 -3.46
N ALA A 152 5.43 -11.97 -3.42
CA ALA A 152 4.61 -12.20 -4.59
C ALA A 152 3.80 -10.94 -4.94
N VAL A 153 3.78 -10.61 -6.22
CA VAL A 153 2.89 -9.61 -6.83
C VAL A 153 2.00 -10.34 -7.84
N VAL A 154 0.70 -10.06 -7.80
CA VAL A 154 -0.26 -10.58 -8.77
C VAL A 154 -1.06 -9.40 -9.32
N HIS A 155 -1.06 -9.27 -10.64
CA HIS A 155 -1.87 -8.28 -11.34
C HIS A 155 -3.13 -8.93 -11.91
N TYR A 156 -4.25 -8.24 -11.77
CA TYR A 156 -5.53 -8.67 -12.32
C TYR A 156 -5.49 -8.64 -13.86
N SER A 157 -5.70 -9.81 -14.47
CA SER A 157 -5.71 -9.99 -15.93
C SER A 157 -7.04 -10.52 -16.48
N GLY A 158 -8.13 -10.44 -15.69
CA GLY A 158 -9.45 -10.87 -16.13
C GLY A 158 -10.09 -9.88 -17.08
N THR A 159 -10.85 -10.37 -18.06
CA THR A 159 -11.69 -9.52 -18.91
C THR A 159 -13.02 -9.23 -18.22
N ARG A 160 -13.56 -8.02 -18.42
CA ARG A 160 -14.88 -7.60 -17.94
C ARG A 160 -16.00 -8.51 -18.46
#